data_AF-A0A2L2Z6I3-F1
#
_entry.id   AF-A0A2L2Z6I3-F1
#
_cell.length_a   1.000
_cell.length_b   1.000
_cell.length_c   1.000
_cell.angle_alpha   90.00
_cell.angle_beta   90.00
_cell.angle_gamma   90.00
#
_symmetry.space_group_name_H-M   'P 1'
#
loop_
_entity.id
_entity.type
_entity.pdbx_description
1 polymer ?
#
loop_
_entity_poly.entity_id
_entity_poly.type
_entity_poly.pdbx_seq_one_letter_code
_entity_poly.pdbx_strand_id
1 'polypeptide(L)'
;MNYILSALVLASFCLSAAVAATACEEHRERELTSDSKVKLIPICTENGEYDSLQFFEGSPFCMCLRPDGTHFTYPSLILNACSFIAHRDRVVIQHLIGNYSPHCEVYGTYTR
;
A
#
# COMPACT_ATOMS: atom_id res chain seq x y z
N MET A 1 -8.32 50.70 4.98
CA MET A 1 -8.91 49.51 5.65
C MET A 1 -9.06 48.31 4.71
N ASN A 2 -9.57 48.48 3.48
CA ASN A 2 -9.84 47.37 2.55
C ASN A 2 -8.59 46.65 1.99
N TYR A 3 -7.44 47.32 1.89
CA TYR A 3 -6.19 46.74 1.39
C TYR A 3 -5.51 45.77 2.38
N ILE A 4 -5.74 45.96 3.68
CA ILE A 4 -5.16 45.11 4.73
C ILE A 4 -5.92 43.78 4.81
N LEU A 5 -7.25 43.83 4.68
CA LEU A 5 -8.10 42.64 4.57
C LEU A 5 -7.79 41.83 3.30
N SER A 6 -7.51 42.47 2.17
CA SER A 6 -7.15 41.77 0.93
C SER A 6 -5.74 41.16 0.97
N ALA A 7 -4.78 41.80 1.66
CA ALA A 7 -3.44 41.23 1.86
C ALA A 7 -3.46 39.98 2.78
N LEU A 8 -4.31 39.97 3.82
CA LEU A 8 -4.45 38.82 4.72
C LEU A 8 -5.11 37.60 4.05
N VAL A 9 -6.07 37.82 3.14
CA VAL A 9 -6.72 36.73 2.37
C VAL A 9 -5.74 36.10 1.37
N LEU A 10 -4.85 36.89 0.75
CA LEU A 10 -3.83 36.37 -0.16
C LEU A 10 -2.73 35.59 0.57
N ALA A 11 -2.33 36.04 1.77
CA ALA A 11 -1.35 35.32 2.59
C ALA A 11 -1.88 33.98 3.13
N SER A 12 -3.18 33.86 3.35
CA SER A 12 -3.85 32.63 3.79
C SER A 12 -3.84 31.52 2.72
N PHE A 13 -3.66 31.86 1.44
CA PHE A 13 -3.72 30.89 0.34
C PHE A 13 -2.37 30.20 0.04
N CYS A 14 -1.28 30.66 0.69
CA CYS A 14 0.07 30.13 0.46
C CYS A 14 0.49 29.03 1.44
N LEU A 15 -0.41 28.54 2.31
CA LEU A 15 -0.14 27.38 3.16
C LEU A 15 -0.37 26.08 2.36
N SER A 16 0.23 25.97 1.18
CA SER A 16 0.33 24.69 0.49
C SER A 16 1.38 23.88 1.25
N ALA A 17 0.95 23.03 2.19
CA ALA A 17 1.81 22.00 2.73
C ALA A 17 2.32 21.19 1.53
N ALA A 18 3.60 21.30 1.20
CA ALA A 18 4.23 20.41 0.25
C ALA A 18 4.16 19.02 0.89
N VAL A 19 3.18 18.22 0.46
CA VAL A 19 3.04 16.83 0.92
C VAL A 19 4.24 16.11 0.35
N ALA A 20 5.18 15.73 1.23
CA ALA A 20 6.32 14.92 0.83
C ALA A 20 5.81 13.57 0.31
N ALA A 21 6.40 13.08 -0.77
CA ALA A 21 6.07 11.77 -1.31
C ALA A 21 6.32 10.69 -0.25
N THR A 22 5.40 9.75 -0.16
CA THR A 22 5.51 8.60 0.74
C THR A 22 6.47 7.55 0.18
N ALA A 23 6.93 6.65 1.04
CA ALA A 23 7.83 5.57 0.63
C ALA A 23 7.23 4.69 -0.49
N CYS A 24 5.90 4.49 -0.51
CA CYS A 24 5.23 3.76 -1.58
C CYS A 24 5.24 4.54 -2.89
N GLU A 25 4.94 5.84 -2.85
CA GLU A 25 4.92 6.71 -4.03
C GLU A 25 6.31 6.85 -4.65
N GLU A 26 7.35 7.07 -3.83
CA GLU A 26 8.74 7.11 -4.31
C GLU A 26 9.15 5.79 -4.97
N HIS A 27 8.76 4.66 -4.39
CA HIS A 27 9.01 3.34 -4.97
C HIS A 27 8.26 3.17 -6.30
N ARG A 28 6.99 3.58 -6.37
CA ARG A 28 6.20 3.56 -7.61
C ARG A 28 6.91 4.31 -8.74
N GLU A 29 7.38 5.53 -8.48
CA GLU A 29 8.07 6.35 -9.47
C GLU A 29 9.38 5.71 -9.95
N ARG A 30 10.16 5.11 -9.03
CA ARG A 30 11.38 4.37 -9.41
C ARG A 30 11.08 3.19 -10.35
N GLU A 31 10.01 2.44 -10.10
CA GLU A 31 9.66 1.29 -10.93
C GLU A 31 9.07 1.70 -12.27
N LEU A 32 8.27 2.77 -12.30
CA LEU A 32 7.73 3.35 -13.53
C LEU A 32 8.84 3.77 -14.50
N THR A 33 9.93 4.34 -13.97
CA THR A 33 11.09 4.79 -14.75
C THR A 33 12.08 3.67 -15.10
N SER A 34 11.90 2.46 -14.55
CA SER A 34 12.77 1.32 -14.85
C SER A 34 12.39 0.63 -16.18
N ASP A 35 13.39 0.11 -16.88
CA ASP A 35 13.24 -0.66 -18.13
C ASP A 35 13.05 -2.17 -17.89
N SER A 36 12.73 -2.54 -16.64
CA SER A 36 12.51 -3.94 -16.26
C SER A 36 11.25 -4.49 -16.93
N LYS A 37 11.38 -5.60 -17.67
CA LYS A 37 10.25 -6.25 -18.36
C LYS A 37 9.20 -6.83 -17.40
N VAL A 38 9.64 -7.25 -16.22
CA VAL A 38 8.78 -7.72 -15.14
C VAL A 38 9.15 -6.92 -13.91
N LYS A 39 8.20 -6.14 -13.41
CA LYS A 39 8.41 -5.22 -12.29
C LYS A 39 7.16 -5.14 -11.43
N LEU A 40 7.36 -4.90 -10.14
CA LEU A 40 6.26 -4.65 -9.21
C LEU A 40 6.13 -3.15 -9.08
N ILE A 41 5.15 -2.55 -9.77
CA ILE A 41 4.80 -1.15 -9.56
C ILE A 41 3.85 -1.12 -8.37
N PRO A 42 4.29 -0.67 -7.17
CA PRO A 42 3.49 -0.77 -5.97
C PRO A 42 2.21 0.06 -6.08
N ILE A 43 1.10 -0.56 -5.69
CA ILE A 43 -0.19 0.08 -5.45
C ILE A 43 -0.13 0.70 -4.06
N CYS A 44 -0.44 1.99 -3.97
CA CYS A 44 -0.43 2.74 -2.73
C CYS A 44 -1.86 3.08 -2.33
N THR A 45 -2.13 3.04 -1.02
CA THR A 45 -3.37 3.52 -0.42
C THR A 45 -3.41 5.05 -0.41
N GLU A 46 -4.56 5.65 -0.06
CA GLU A 46 -4.71 7.10 0.08
C GLU A 46 -3.78 7.72 1.14
N ASN A 47 -3.35 6.92 2.12
CA ASN A 47 -2.39 7.33 3.15
C ASN A 47 -0.92 7.19 2.69
N GLY A 48 -0.69 6.69 1.47
CA GLY A 48 0.64 6.40 0.92
C GLY A 48 1.33 5.15 1.52
N GLU A 49 0.59 4.32 2.24
CA GLU A 49 1.04 2.96 2.60
C GLU A 49 0.89 2.02 1.41
N TYR A 50 1.63 0.91 1.41
CA TYR A 50 1.49 -0.13 0.39
C TYR A 50 0.15 -0.85 0.55
N ASP A 51 -0.58 -1.00 -0.56
CA ASP A 51 -1.75 -1.89 -0.58
C ASP A 51 -1.30 -3.33 -0.28
N SER A 52 -2.15 -4.05 0.42
CA SER A 52 -1.87 -5.43 0.80
C SER A 52 -1.67 -6.35 -0.39
N LEU A 53 -2.38 -6.15 -1.51
CA LEU A 53 -2.28 -6.97 -2.72
C LEU A 53 -1.52 -6.22 -3.81
N GLN A 54 -0.46 -6.84 -4.31
CA GLN A 54 0.39 -6.27 -5.35
C GLN A 54 0.48 -7.20 -6.56
N PHE A 55 0.57 -6.59 -7.74
CA PHE A 55 0.65 -7.29 -9.03
C PHE A 55 1.97 -6.96 -9.70
N PHE A 56 2.51 -7.93 -10.44
CA PHE A 56 3.66 -7.68 -11.31
C PHE A 56 3.18 -7.21 -12.68
N GLU A 57 3.69 -6.07 -13.15
CA GLU A 57 3.54 -5.70 -14.55
C GLU A 57 4.37 -6.65 -15.42
N GLY A 58 3.83 -7.08 -16.56
CA GLY A 58 4.49 -8.04 -17.45
C GLY A 58 4.43 -9.49 -16.97
N SER A 59 3.71 -9.80 -15.88
CA SER A 59 3.57 -11.15 -15.35
C SER A 59 2.22 -11.39 -14.64
N PRO A 60 1.65 -12.60 -14.67
CA PRO A 60 0.42 -12.90 -13.93
C PRO A 60 0.61 -13.14 -12.42
N PHE A 61 1.82 -12.95 -11.88
CA PHE A 61 2.08 -13.15 -10.46
C PHE A 61 1.49 -12.02 -9.60
N CYS A 62 1.02 -12.42 -8.41
CA CYS A 62 0.57 -11.53 -7.34
C CYS A 62 1.31 -11.84 -6.04
N MET A 63 1.45 -10.87 -5.15
CA MET A 63 1.99 -11.07 -3.80
C MET A 63 1.34 -10.17 -2.76
N CYS A 64 1.41 -10.58 -1.50
CA CYS A 64 1.01 -9.76 -0.37
C CYS A 64 2.18 -9.00 0.27
N LEU A 65 1.97 -7.71 0.52
CA LEU A 65 2.88 -6.81 1.25
C LEU A 65 2.23 -6.31 2.54
N ARG A 66 3.07 -5.98 3.51
CA ARG A 66 2.68 -5.20 4.69
C ARG A 66 2.58 -3.71 4.34
N PRO A 67 1.94 -2.89 5.18
CA PRO A 67 1.83 -1.44 4.95
C PRO A 67 3.16 -0.71 4.78
N ASP A 68 4.25 -1.26 5.34
CA ASP A 68 5.61 -0.73 5.23
C ASP A 68 6.36 -1.15 3.95
N GLY A 69 5.74 -2.00 3.13
CA GLY A 69 6.32 -2.54 1.89
C GLY A 69 7.08 -3.85 2.06
N THR A 70 7.17 -4.40 3.27
CA THR A 70 7.81 -5.72 3.46
C THR A 70 6.89 -6.85 2.96
N HIS A 71 7.43 -7.76 2.16
CA HIS A 71 6.68 -8.92 1.69
C HIS A 71 6.69 -10.03 2.74
N PHE A 72 5.57 -10.74 2.85
CA PHE A 72 5.44 -11.90 3.76
C PHE A 72 4.87 -13.15 3.05
N THR A 73 4.64 -13.03 1.73
CA THR A 73 4.29 -14.14 0.83
C THR A 73 5.20 -14.10 -0.38
N TYR A 74 5.40 -15.26 -1.01
CA TYR A 74 6.05 -15.35 -2.32
C TYR A 74 5.08 -15.01 -3.46
N PRO A 75 5.57 -14.52 -4.61
CA PRO A 75 4.74 -14.35 -5.81
C PRO A 75 4.03 -15.65 -6.18
N SER A 76 2.73 -15.56 -6.47
CA SER A 76 1.88 -16.71 -6.78
C SER A 76 0.91 -16.40 -7.92
N LEU A 77 0.57 -17.42 -8.70
CA LEU A 77 -0.44 -17.35 -9.77
C LEU A 77 -1.87 -17.56 -9.25
N ILE A 78 -2.00 -18.14 -8.06
CA ILE A 78 -3.30 -18.55 -7.49
C ILE A 78 -3.83 -17.50 -6.51
N LEU A 79 -2.93 -16.68 -5.97
CA LEU A 79 -3.26 -15.64 -5.03
C LEU A 79 -4.01 -14.50 -5.74
N ASN A 80 -5.20 -14.15 -5.25
CA ASN A 80 -6.00 -13.04 -5.79
C ASN A 80 -6.55 -12.08 -4.72
N ALA A 81 -6.33 -12.38 -3.43
CA ALA A 81 -6.72 -11.55 -2.31
C ALA A 81 -5.68 -11.63 -1.18
N CYS A 82 -5.52 -10.53 -0.44
CA CYS A 82 -4.62 -10.46 0.71
C CYS A 82 -5.31 -10.11 2.03
N SER A 83 -6.63 -9.87 2.04
CA SER A 83 -7.36 -9.42 3.23
C SER A 83 -7.21 -10.39 4.42
N PHE A 84 -7.38 -11.68 4.17
CA PHE A 84 -7.19 -12.73 5.16
C PHE A 84 -5.71 -12.85 5.55
N ILE A 85 -4.83 -12.96 4.55
CA ILE A 85 -3.41 -13.31 4.77
C ILE A 85 -2.73 -12.17 5.53
N ALA A 86 -3.06 -10.91 5.21
CA ALA A 86 -2.63 -9.72 5.93
C ALA A 86 -3.24 -9.62 7.34
N HIS A 87 -4.48 -10.07 7.57
CA HIS A 87 -5.02 -10.15 8.92
C HIS A 87 -4.26 -11.19 9.76
N ARG A 88 -4.05 -12.39 9.22
CA ARG A 88 -3.30 -13.46 9.89
C ARG A 88 -1.87 -13.02 10.24
N ASP A 89 -1.16 -12.41 9.29
CA ASP A 89 0.20 -11.89 9.51
C ASP A 89 0.23 -10.86 10.66
N ARG A 90 -0.72 -9.92 10.70
CA ARG A 90 -0.85 -8.94 11.79
C ARG A 90 -1.05 -9.59 13.16
N VAL A 91 -1.96 -10.56 13.27
CA VAL A 91 -2.25 -11.27 14.53
C VAL A 91 -1.01 -12.03 15.03
N VAL A 92 -0.29 -12.70 14.12
CA VAL A 92 0.92 -13.46 14.45
C VAL A 92 2.04 -12.54 14.94
N ILE A 93 2.31 -11.44 14.24
CA ILE A 93 3.38 -10.48 14.61
C ILE A 93 3.11 -9.84 15.96
N GLN A 94 1.85 -9.48 16.23
CA GLN A 94 1.46 -8.84 17.48
C GLN A 94 1.43 -9.81 18.67
N HIS A 95 1.77 -11.09 18.46
CA HIS A 95 1.74 -12.14 19.49
C HIS A 95 0.40 -12.19 20.24
N LEU A 96 -0.70 -11.90 19.54
CA LEU A 96 -2.04 -11.90 20.11
C LEU A 96 -2.51 -13.36 20.28
N ILE A 97 -2.06 -14.01 21.35
CA ILE A 97 -2.43 -15.37 21.72
C ILE A 97 -3.92 -15.39 22.12
N GLY A 98 -4.73 -16.15 21.40
CA GLY A 98 -6.15 -16.38 21.71
C GLY A 98 -7.16 -15.72 20.76
N ASN A 99 -6.72 -14.96 19.75
CA ASN A 99 -7.62 -14.52 18.69
C ASN A 99 -7.89 -15.69 17.72
N TYR A 100 -9.13 -15.80 17.22
CA TYR A 100 -9.51 -16.83 16.25
C TYR A 100 -8.56 -16.81 15.06
N SER A 101 -7.84 -17.92 14.83
CA SER A 101 -7.08 -18.13 13.60
C SER A 101 -8.04 -18.69 12.56
N PRO A 102 -8.44 -17.90 11.56
CA PRO A 102 -9.37 -18.38 10.55
C PRO A 102 -8.64 -19.41 9.65
N HIS A 103 -9.38 -20.26 8.94
CA HIS A 103 -8.81 -21.20 7.97
C HIS A 103 -8.61 -20.49 6.62
N CYS A 104 -7.42 -20.62 6.02
CA CYS A 104 -7.13 -20.00 4.73
C CYS A 104 -7.83 -20.75 3.58
N GLU A 105 -8.46 -20.03 2.66
CA GLU A 105 -8.63 -20.54 1.29
C GLU A 105 -7.33 -20.35 0.50
N VAL A 106 -7.14 -21.18 -0.54
CA VAL A 106 -5.95 -21.14 -1.41
C VAL A 106 -5.81 -19.79 -2.14
N TYR A 107 -6.92 -19.06 -2.30
CA TYR A 107 -6.99 -17.77 -3.02
C TYR A 107 -6.65 -16.55 -2.15
N GLY A 108 -6.57 -16.72 -0.82
CA GLY A 108 -6.30 -15.63 0.13
C GLY A 108 -7.55 -14.92 0.68
N THR A 109 -8.72 -15.56 0.52
CA THR A 109 -10.02 -15.19 1.10
C THR A 109 -10.34 -15.97 2.38
N TYR A 110 -11.33 -15.49 3.14
CA TYR A 110 -11.90 -16.22 4.28
C TYR A 110 -12.79 -17.36 3.78
N THR A 111 -12.69 -18.53 4.41
CA THR A 111 -13.67 -19.62 4.20
C THR A 111 -15.06 -19.18 4.66
N ARG A 112 -16.07 -19.38 3.80
CA ARG A 112 -17.48 -19.12 4.14
C ARG A 112 -18.05 -20.15 5.12
#